data_AF-A0A389MTP9-F1
#
_entry.id   AF-A0A389MTP9-F1
#
_cell.length_a   1.000
_cell.length_b   1.000
_cell.length_c   1.000
_cell.angle_alpha   90.00
_cell.angle_beta   90.00
_cell.angle_gamma   90.00
#
_symmetry.space_group_name_H-M   'P 1'
#
loop_
_entity.id
_entity.type
_entity.pdbx_description
1 polymer ?
#
loop_
_entity_poly.entity_id
_entity_poly.type
_entity_poly.pdbx_seq_one_letter_code
_entity_poly.pdbx_strand_id
1 'polypeptide(L)'
;MSDETDAPALPEPVRDHLGQQLRAALQTETQKPAFLGDEESVPEPFAPQIERLETRLKTHRHGTEAVERTLDGLLDDLGVAPKAGA
;
A
#
# COMPACT_ATOMS: atom_id res chain seq x y z
N MET A 1 -19.72 22.49 20.08
CA MET A 1 -19.26 21.23 19.47
C MET A 1 -18.89 20.34 20.64
N SER A 2 -19.81 19.50 21.09
CA SER A 2 -19.61 18.65 22.25
C SER A 2 -19.05 17.32 21.78
N ASP A 3 -17.94 16.93 22.40
CA ASP A 3 -17.30 15.62 22.26
C ASP A 3 -18.32 14.52 22.61
N GLU A 4 -18.79 13.77 21.62
CA GLU A 4 -19.70 12.63 21.78
C GLU A 4 -18.92 11.34 21.51
N THR A 5 -17.82 11.13 22.24
CA THR A 5 -17.01 9.89 22.18
C THR A 5 -16.75 9.31 23.57
N ASP A 6 -17.73 9.40 24.47
CA ASP A 6 -17.69 8.72 25.78
C ASP A 6 -18.88 7.76 25.95
N ALA A 7 -19.20 7.02 24.89
CA ALA A 7 -20.09 5.86 25.03
C ALA A 7 -19.31 4.76 25.75
N PRO A 8 -19.80 4.23 26.90
CA PRO A 8 -19.13 3.14 27.59
C PRO A 8 -19.00 1.98 26.60
N ALA A 9 -17.76 1.59 26.30
CA ALA A 9 -17.47 0.50 25.38
C ALA A 9 -18.33 -0.70 25.79
N LEU A 10 -19.20 -1.14 24.88
CA LEU A 10 -20.11 -2.25 25.11
C LEU A 10 -19.36 -3.42 25.79
N PRO A 11 -20.03 -4.18 26.69
CA PRO A 11 -19.42 -5.35 27.31
C PRO A 11 -18.82 -6.28 26.25
N GLU A 12 -17.64 -6.85 26.54
CA GLU A 12 -16.87 -7.67 25.59
C GLU A 12 -17.70 -8.76 24.89
N PRO A 13 -18.56 -9.54 25.59
CA PRO A 13 -19.39 -10.55 24.92
C PRO A 13 -20.37 -9.96 23.89
N VAL A 14 -20.88 -8.76 24.17
CA VAL A 14 -21.81 -8.06 23.27
C VAL A 14 -21.06 -7.53 22.05
N ARG A 15 -19.84 -7.00 22.24
CA ARG A 15 -19.00 -6.56 21.12
C ARG A 15 -18.59 -7.70 20.22
N ASP A 16 -18.21 -8.85 20.78
CA ASP A 16 -17.79 -10.00 20.00
C ASP A 16 -18.94 -10.56 19.19
N HIS A 17 -20.13 -10.63 19.81
CA HIS A 17 -21.34 -11.07 19.15
C HIS A 17 -21.75 -10.11 18.01
N LEU A 18 -21.80 -8.80 18.28
CA LEU A 18 -22.08 -7.79 17.26
C LEU A 18 -21.02 -7.78 16.16
N GLY A 19 -19.74 -7.91 16.53
CA GLY A 19 -18.63 -7.99 15.59
C GLY A 19 -18.71 -9.24 14.70
N GLN A 20 -19.21 -10.36 15.21
CA GLN A 20 -19.46 -11.55 14.42
C GLN A 20 -20.65 -11.34 13.46
N GLN A 21 -21.75 -10.75 13.93
CA GLN A 21 -22.90 -10.43 13.08
C GLN A 21 -22.54 -9.44 11.96
N LEU A 22 -21.81 -8.37 12.28
CA LEU A 22 -21.39 -7.35 11.30
C LEU A 22 -20.45 -7.93 10.25
N ARG A 23 -19.49 -8.77 10.66
CA ARG A 23 -18.61 -9.46 9.70
C ARG A 23 -19.40 -10.36 8.76
N ALA A 24 -20.35 -11.14 9.30
CA ALA A 24 -21.20 -12.00 8.50
C ALA A 24 -22.09 -11.20 7.53
N ALA A 25 -22.72 -10.12 8.00
CA ALA A 25 -23.58 -9.25 7.19
C ALA A 25 -22.79 -8.55 6.07
N LEU A 26 -21.67 -7.91 6.39
CA LEU A 26 -20.85 -7.20 5.41
C LEU A 26 -20.20 -8.14 4.39
N GLN A 27 -19.90 -9.39 4.76
CA GLN A 27 -19.44 -10.42 3.83
C GLN A 27 -20.57 -10.95 2.92
N THR A 28 -21.83 -10.83 3.33
CA THR A 28 -22.99 -11.35 2.58
C THR A 28 -23.62 -10.29 1.68
N GLU A 29 -23.66 -9.03 2.13
CA GLU A 29 -24.19 -7.90 1.33
C GLU A 29 -23.18 -7.40 0.28
N THR A 30 -21.90 -7.65 0.49
CA THR A 30 -20.85 -7.33 -0.48
C THR A 30 -20.37 -8.66 -1.06
N GLN A 31 -20.82 -9.02 -2.27
CA GLN A 31 -20.01 -9.91 -3.13
C GLN A 31 -18.57 -9.42 -3.02
N LYS A 32 -17.62 -10.32 -2.69
CA LYS A 32 -16.18 -10.05 -2.45
C LYS A 32 -15.80 -8.61 -2.79
N PRO A 33 -15.36 -7.77 -1.83
CA PRO A 33 -15.10 -6.37 -2.11
C PRO A 33 -14.27 -6.25 -3.38
N ALA A 34 -14.86 -5.67 -4.43
CA ALA A 34 -14.39 -5.82 -5.82
C ALA A 34 -12.96 -5.29 -6.06
N PHE A 35 -12.38 -4.65 -5.05
CA PHE A 35 -11.01 -4.14 -5.04
C PHE A 35 -9.96 -5.13 -4.49
N LEU A 36 -10.35 -6.31 -3.99
CA LEU A 36 -9.41 -7.32 -3.48
C LEU A 36 -9.10 -8.39 -4.54
N GLY A 37 -8.33 -8.00 -5.55
CA GLY A 37 -7.67 -8.94 -6.47
C GLY A 37 -8.55 -9.55 -7.56
N ASP A 38 -9.76 -9.05 -7.76
CA ASP A 38 -10.48 -9.21 -9.03
C ASP A 38 -10.33 -7.91 -9.82
N GLU A 39 -10.24 -8.00 -11.15
CA GLU A 39 -9.88 -6.92 -12.09
C GLU A 39 -10.91 -5.77 -12.16
N GLU A 40 -11.70 -5.52 -11.12
CA GLU A 40 -12.65 -4.43 -11.12
C GLU A 40 -11.96 -3.15 -10.67
N SER A 41 -12.04 -2.15 -11.56
CA SER A 41 -11.34 -0.88 -11.48
C SER A 41 -11.34 -0.27 -10.09
N VAL A 42 -10.15 0.15 -9.65
CA VAL A 42 -9.94 1.01 -8.48
C VAL A 42 -11.03 2.09 -8.44
N PRO A 43 -11.68 2.34 -7.28
CA PRO A 43 -12.68 3.39 -7.20
C PRO A 43 -12.08 4.73 -7.62
N GLU A 44 -12.79 5.45 -8.50
CA GLU A 44 -12.39 6.76 -9.05
C GLU A 44 -11.79 7.75 -8.02
N PRO A 45 -12.32 7.91 -6.78
CA PRO A 45 -11.73 8.85 -5.82
C PRO A 45 -10.32 8.48 -5.35
N PHE A 46 -9.88 7.23 -5.54
CA PHE A 46 -8.53 6.77 -5.19
C PHE A 46 -7.56 6.81 -6.38
N ALA A 47 -8.04 7.06 -7.60
CA ALA A 47 -7.20 7.14 -8.79
C ALA A 47 -5.99 8.09 -8.64
N PRO A 48 -6.13 9.34 -8.13
CA PRO A 48 -4.99 10.25 -8.05
C PRO A 48 -3.95 9.82 -7.00
N GLN A 49 -4.37 9.16 -5.92
CA GLN A 49 -3.46 8.63 -4.91
C GLN A 49 -2.69 7.42 -5.44
N ILE A 50 -3.35 6.55 -6.21
CA ILE A 50 -2.70 5.41 -6.85
C ILE A 50 -1.69 5.87 -7.91
N GLU A 51 -2.05 6.83 -8.76
CA GLU A 51 -1.12 7.40 -9.76
C GLU A 51 0.14 7.97 -9.11
N ARG A 52 0.00 8.67 -7.99
CA ARG A 52 1.15 9.19 -7.20
C ARG A 52 2.02 8.06 -6.67
N LEU A 53 1.41 6.98 -6.17
CA LEU A 53 2.13 5.82 -5.65
C LEU A 53 2.89 5.07 -6.76
N GLU A 54 2.25 4.86 -7.92
CA GLU A 54 2.90 4.26 -9.07
C GLU A 54 4.06 5.10 -9.58
N THR A 55 3.87 6.42 -9.66
CA THR A 55 4.91 7.35 -10.08
C THR A 55 6.09 7.29 -9.13
N ARG A 56 5.85 7.33 -7.82
CA ARG A 56 6.91 7.23 -6.81
C ARG A 56 7.65 5.89 -6.90
N LEU A 57 6.93 4.79 -7.11
CA LEU A 57 7.52 3.47 -7.25
C LEU A 57 8.39 3.37 -8.52
N LYS A 58 7.88 3.86 -9.65
CA LYS A 58 8.60 3.90 -10.94
C LYS A 58 9.84 4.79 -10.84
N THR A 59 9.72 5.97 -10.26
CA THR A 59 10.86 6.88 -10.03
C THR A 59 11.90 6.29 -9.10
N HIS A 60 11.49 5.59 -8.04
CA HIS A 60 12.44 4.93 -7.15
C HIS A 60 13.21 3.80 -7.85
N ARG A 61 12.52 2.97 -8.65
CA ARG A 61 13.16 1.91 -9.44
C ARG A 61 14.11 2.48 -10.49
N HIS A 62 13.63 3.39 -11.35
CA HIS A 62 14.45 3.97 -12.40
C HIS A 62 15.59 4.86 -11.85
N GLY A 63 15.36 5.54 -10.72
CA GLY A 63 16.38 6.35 -10.06
C GLY A 63 17.53 5.50 -9.51
N THR A 64 17.23 4.32 -8.97
CA THR A 64 18.25 3.38 -8.48
C THR A 64 19.11 2.87 -9.65
N GLU A 65 18.47 2.41 -10.72
CA GLU A 65 19.17 1.93 -11.93
C GLU A 65 19.99 3.02 -12.62
N ALA A 66 19.51 4.27 -12.62
CA ALA A 66 20.25 5.40 -13.18
C ALA A 66 21.49 5.72 -12.35
N VAL A 67 21.39 5.69 -11.01
CA VAL A 67 22.52 5.94 -10.11
C VAL A 67 23.56 4.83 -10.23
N GLU A 68 23.15 3.56 -10.27
CA GLU A 68 24.05 2.42 -10.53
C GLU A 68 24.83 2.62 -11.84
N ARG A 69 24.13 2.94 -12.93
CA ARG A 69 24.77 3.17 -14.23
C ARG A 69 25.76 4.34 -14.20
N THR A 70 25.46 5.41 -13.46
CA THR A 70 26.41 6.53 -13.31
C THR A 70 27.60 6.19 -12.45
N LEU A 71 27.41 5.37 -11.41
CA LEU A 71 28.50 4.89 -10.56
C LEU A 71 29.42 3.95 -11.31
N ASP A 72 28.88 3.04 -12.12
CA ASP A 72 29.66 2.15 -12.99
C ASP A 72 30.51 2.96 -13.98
N GLY A 73 29.91 3.94 -14.66
CA GLY A 73 30.65 4.83 -15.56
C GLY A 73 31.72 5.66 -14.85
N LEU A 74 31.44 6.12 -13.62
CA LEU A 74 32.43 6.84 -12.80
C LEU A 74 33.57 5.92 -12.36
N LEU A 75 33.30 4.66 -12.01
CA LEU A 75 34.32 3.67 -11.64
C LEU A 75 35.21 3.33 -12.84
N ASP A 76 34.62 3.19 -14.03
CA ASP A 76 35.34 2.99 -15.29
C ASP A 76 36.24 4.21 -15.61
N ASP A 77 35.72 5.44 -15.48
CA ASP A 77 36.48 6.68 -15.70
C ASP A 77 37.63 6.86 -14.70
N LEU A 78 37.45 6.39 -13.46
CA LEU A 78 38.47 6.42 -12.40
C LEU A 78 39.47 5.25 -12.49
N GLY A 79 39.29 4.31 -13.42
CA GLY A 79 40.17 3.15 -13.60
C GLY A 79 40.16 2.19 -12.40
N VAL A 80 39.12 2.24 -11.57
CA VAL A 80 38.96 1.38 -10.40
C VAL A 80 38.28 0.09 -10.87
N ALA A 81 39.03 -1.01 -10.94
CA ALA A 81 38.44 -2.32 -11.26
C ALA A 81 37.34 -2.66 -10.23
N PRO A 82 36.14 -3.11 -10.68
CA PRO A 82 35.09 -3.52 -9.76
C PRO A 82 35.66 -4.62 -8.88
N LYS A 83 35.58 -4.46 -7.55
CA LYS A 83 35.92 -5.55 -6.64
C LYS A 83 34.98 -6.70 -6.95
N ALA A 84 35.51 -7.76 -7.54
CA ALA A 84 34.83 -9.05 -7.62
C ALA A 84 34.47 -9.44 -6.18
N GLY A 85 33.18 -9.32 -5.86
CA GLY A 85 32.64 -9.79 -4.59
C GLY A 85 32.80 -11.30 -4.52
N ALA A 86 33.40 -11.76 -3.42
CA ALA A 86 33.29 -13.12 -2.92
C ALA A 86 31.98 -13.25 -2.12
#